data_AF-A0A852K608-F1
#
_entry.id   AF-A0A852K608-F1
#
_cell.length_a   1.000
_cell.length_b   1.000
_cell.length_c   1.000
_cell.angle_alpha   90.00
_cell.angle_beta   90.00
_cell.angle_gamma   90.00
#
_symmetry.space_group_name_H-M   'P 1'
#
loop_
_entity.id
_entity.type
_entity.pdbx_description
1 polymer ?
#
loop_
_entity_poly.entity_id
_entity_poly.type
_entity_poly.pdbx_seq_one_letter_code
_entity_poly.pdbx_strand_id
1 'polypeptide(L)'
;LVPPPFVPDPRRVYAKDLGDVGAFSTVKGVELDAGDAALCDAFASGTVPIPWQEELIETGVFEELNVWGAPGTLPPDLDPSAA
;
A
#
# COMPACT_ATOMS: atom_id res chain seq x y z
N LEU A 1 14.39 -15.72 16.50
CA LEU A 1 13.02 -16.04 16.07
C LEU A 1 12.85 -17.56 16.06
N VAL A 2 11.67 -18.07 16.44
CA VAL A 2 11.35 -19.51 16.43
C VAL A 2 10.53 -19.80 15.17
N PRO A 3 10.79 -20.89 14.43
CA PRO A 3 10.02 -21.22 13.24
C PRO A 3 8.55 -21.50 13.60
N PRO A 4 7.59 -21.10 12.75
CA PRO A 4 6.19 -21.39 12.99
C PRO A 4 5.94 -22.91 12.90
N PRO A 5 5.03 -23.46 13.72
CA PRO A 5 4.71 -24.90 13.72
C PRO A 5 3.96 -25.34 12.46
N PHE A 6 3.43 -24.39 11.68
CA PHE A 6 2.75 -24.63 10.41
C PHE A 6 3.17 -23.55 9.41
N VAL A 7 3.53 -23.98 8.20
CA VAL A 7 3.81 -23.11 7.05
C VAL A 7 2.79 -23.45 5.97
N PRO A 8 1.93 -22.51 5.54
CA PRO A 8 0.96 -22.77 4.49
C PRO A 8 1.65 -23.08 3.16
N ASP A 9 1.05 -23.97 2.36
CA ASP A 9 1.49 -24.23 0.99
C ASP A 9 1.26 -22.97 0.14
N PRO A 10 2.30 -22.34 -0.43
CA PRO A 10 2.16 -21.14 -1.22
C PRO A 10 1.32 -21.34 -2.49
N ARG A 11 1.03 -22.58 -2.90
CA ARG A 11 0.17 -22.91 -4.06
C ARG A 11 -1.30 -23.09 -3.69
N ARG A 12 -1.67 -23.03 -2.40
CA ARG A 12 -3.03 -23.30 -1.94
C ARG A 12 -3.73 -22.03 -1.47
N VAL A 13 -4.95 -21.82 -1.96
CA VAL A 13 -5.86 -20.80 -1.44
C VAL A 13 -6.61 -21.36 -0.24
N TYR A 14 -6.46 -20.73 0.93
CA TYR A 14 -7.10 -21.14 2.18
C TYR A 14 -8.43 -20.39 2.39
N ALA A 15 -9.37 -20.55 1.46
CA ALA A 15 -10.70 -19.95 1.51
C ALA A 15 -11.74 -20.92 0.89
N LYS A 16 -13.03 -20.59 1.04
CA LYS A 16 -14.11 -21.30 0.30
C LYS A 16 -14.01 -20.99 -1.18
N ASP A 17 -14.54 -21.88 -2.01
CA ASP A 17 -14.74 -21.60 -3.42
C ASP A 17 -15.70 -20.42 -3.60
N LEU A 18 -15.45 -19.57 -4.60
CA LEU A 18 -16.31 -18.43 -4.89
C LEU A 18 -17.74 -18.87 -5.25
N GLY A 19 -17.92 -20.04 -5.86
CA GLY A 19 -19.23 -20.64 -6.15
C GLY A 19 -20.01 -21.05 -4.89
N ASP A 20 -19.32 -21.27 -3.78
CA ASP A 20 -19.93 -21.57 -2.47
C ASP A 20 -20.21 -20.30 -1.65
N VAL A 21 -19.83 -19.12 -2.15
CA VAL A 21 -20.13 -17.82 -1.54
C VAL A 21 -21.44 -17.29 -2.13
N GLY A 22 -22.46 -17.13 -1.28
CA GLY A 22 -23.73 -16.56 -1.70
C GLY A 22 -23.57 -15.12 -2.21
N ALA A 23 -24.21 -14.81 -3.33
CA ALA A 23 -24.27 -13.45 -3.84
C ALA A 23 -25.22 -12.60 -2.98
N PHE A 24 -24.77 -11.38 -2.65
CA PHE A 24 -25.64 -10.38 -2.05
C PHE A 24 -26.43 -9.64 -3.14
N SER A 25 -27.68 -9.31 -2.86
CA SER A 25 -28.46 -8.42 -3.73
C SER A 25 -27.92 -7.00 -3.65
N THR A 26 -27.86 -6.31 -4.78
CA THR A 26 -27.56 -4.86 -4.80
C THR A 26 -28.68 -4.10 -4.08
N VAL A 27 -28.31 -3.27 -3.11
CA VAL A 27 -29.25 -2.32 -2.50
C VAL A 27 -29.56 -1.22 -3.50
N LYS A 28 -30.84 -1.01 -3.81
CA LYS A 28 -31.32 0.05 -4.71
C LYS A 28 -31.96 1.17 -3.89
N GLY A 29 -31.95 2.39 -4.41
CA GLY A 29 -32.61 3.55 -3.79
C GLY A 29 -31.82 4.20 -2.66
N VAL A 30 -30.51 4.00 -2.62
CA VAL A 30 -29.60 4.75 -1.74
C VAL A 30 -29.04 5.92 -2.55
N GLU A 31 -29.25 7.12 -2.04
CA GLU A 31 -28.64 8.36 -2.56
C GLU A 31 -27.51 8.76 -1.62
N LEU A 32 -26.34 9.08 -2.18
CA LEU A 32 -25.21 9.58 -1.39
C LEU A 32 -25.35 11.08 -1.20
N ASP A 33 -25.15 11.54 0.03
CA ASP A 33 -25.21 12.96 0.37
C ASP A 33 -23.83 13.54 0.73
N ALA A 34 -23.83 14.81 1.14
CA ALA A 34 -22.60 15.51 1.51
C ALA A 34 -21.94 14.94 2.79
N GLY A 35 -22.72 14.33 3.69
CA GLY A 35 -22.21 13.66 4.87
C GLY A 35 -21.46 12.38 4.52
N ASP A 36 -21.99 11.60 3.56
CA ASP A 36 -21.31 10.42 3.03
C ASP A 36 -19.98 10.79 2.36
N ALA A 37 -19.98 11.85 1.54
CA ALA A 37 -18.77 12.35 0.90
C ALA A 37 -17.70 12.75 1.93
N ALA A 38 -18.09 13.50 2.97
CA ALA A 38 -17.18 13.90 4.04
C ALA A 38 -16.60 12.69 4.81
N LEU A 39 -17.39 11.63 5.01
CA LEU A 39 -16.91 10.40 5.62
C LEU A 39 -15.91 9.67 4.70
N CYS A 40 -16.22 9.56 3.40
CA CYS A 40 -15.32 8.96 2.43
C CYS A 40 -13.98 9.71 2.36
N ASP A 41 -14.01 11.04 2.37
CA ASP A 41 -12.81 11.89 2.38
C ASP A 41 -11.99 11.69 3.66
N ALA A 42 -12.65 11.61 4.82
CA ALA A 42 -11.98 11.35 6.09
C ALA A 42 -11.40 9.93 6.17
N PHE A 43 -12.08 8.95 5.58
CA PHE A 43 -11.68 7.55 5.56
C PHE A 43 -10.46 7.30 4.66
N ALA A 44 -10.46 7.91 3.46
CA ALA A 44 -9.41 7.74 2.46
C ALA A 44 -8.15 8.57 2.78
N SER A 45 -7.55 8.34 3.94
CA SER A 45 -6.38 9.08 4.45
C SER A 45 -5.10 8.86 3.63
N GLY A 46 -5.14 7.96 2.64
CA GLY A 46 -4.03 7.65 1.75
C GLY A 46 -3.01 6.72 2.39
N THR A 47 -1.74 7.05 2.22
CA THR A 47 -0.62 6.18 2.58
C THR A 47 -0.34 6.19 4.09
N VAL A 48 -0.22 5.01 4.69
CA VAL A 48 0.26 4.87 6.07
C VAL A 48 1.79 4.89 6.08
N PRO A 49 2.46 5.82 6.78
CA PRO A 49 3.88 6.08 6.58
C PRO A 49 4.81 4.87 6.81
N ILE A 50 4.61 4.11 7.90
CA ILE A 50 5.52 3.01 8.27
C ILE A 50 5.43 1.85 7.26
N PRO A 51 4.24 1.26 6.99
CA PRO A 51 4.15 0.15 6.03
C PRO A 51 4.61 0.53 4.62
N TRP A 52 4.38 1.78 4.21
CA TRP A 52 4.83 2.25 2.89
C TRP A 52 6.35 2.40 2.80
N GLN A 53 7.01 2.88 3.86
CA GLN A 53 8.47 2.91 3.91
C GLN A 53 9.06 1.50 3.96
N GLU A 54 8.44 0.58 4.72
CA GLU A 54 8.81 -0.84 4.73
C GLU A 54 8.70 -1.45 3.33
N GLU A 55 7.60 -1.20 2.60
CA GLU A 55 7.42 -1.63 1.22
C GLU A 55 8.54 -1.11 0.31
N LEU A 56 8.89 0.18 0.37
CA LEU A 56 9.97 0.76 -0.44
C LEU A 56 11.33 0.11 -0.15
N ILE A 57 11.59 -0.26 1.09
CA ILE A 57 12.84 -0.92 1.50
C ILE A 57 12.84 -2.39 1.07
N GLU A 58 11.78 -3.14 1.36
CA GLU A 58 11.67 -4.57 1.08
C GLU A 58 11.64 -4.90 -0.42
N THR A 59 11.07 -4.00 -1.22
CA THR A 59 11.03 -4.14 -2.69
C THR A 59 12.31 -3.66 -3.37
N GLY A 60 13.25 -3.07 -2.63
CA GLY A 60 14.51 -2.53 -3.17
C GLY A 60 14.39 -1.15 -3.82
N VAL A 61 13.18 -0.59 -3.95
CA VAL A 61 12.95 0.72 -4.59
C VAL A 61 13.75 1.83 -3.91
N PHE A 62 13.84 1.81 -2.58
CA PHE A 62 14.65 2.78 -1.85
C PHE A 62 16.14 2.66 -2.20
N GLU A 63 16.68 1.45 -2.32
CA GLU A 63 18.08 1.23 -2.69
C GLU A 63 18.39 1.73 -4.11
N GLU A 64 17.46 1.51 -5.04
CA GLU A 64 17.63 1.93 -6.43
C GLU A 64 17.54 3.45 -6.63
N LEU A 65 16.65 4.12 -5.88
CA LEU A 65 16.35 5.54 -6.09
C LEU A 65 17.09 6.48 -5.14
N ASN A 66 17.44 6.03 -3.94
CA ASN A 66 18.11 6.88 -2.95
C ASN A 66 19.63 6.93 -3.21
N VAL A 67 20.02 7.54 -4.34
CA VAL A 67 21.40 7.63 -4.80
C VAL A 67 22.05 8.95 -4.41
N TRP A 68 23.34 8.89 -4.06
CA TRP A 68 24.17 10.08 -3.86
C TRP A 68 25.25 10.18 -4.94
N GLY A 69 25.67 11.40 -5.26
CA GLY A 69 26.77 11.66 -6.20
C GLY A 69 28.15 11.32 -5.64
N ALA A 70 29.20 11.76 -6.34
CA ALA A 70 30.57 11.66 -5.82
C ALA A 70 30.74 12.47 -4.52
N PRO A 71 31.75 12.15 -3.67
CA PRO A 71 32.01 12.92 -2.45
C PRO A 71 32.15 14.43 -2.73
N GLY A 72 31.44 15.25 -1.96
CA GLY A 72 31.41 16.72 -2.13
C GLY A 72 30.45 17.22 -3.21
N THR A 73 29.68 16.35 -3.86
CA THR A 73 28.62 16.73 -4.81
C THR A 73 27.24 16.52 -4.20
N LEU A 74 26.27 17.34 -4.60
CA LEU A 74 24.85 17.13 -4.34
C LEU A 74 24.23 16.46 -5.57
N PRO A 75 23.27 15.52 -5.41
CA PRO A 75 22.48 15.07 -6.54
C PRO A 75 21.60 16.22 -7.07
N PRO A 76 21.20 16.19 -8.36
CA PRO A 76 20.51 17.31 -9.00
C PRO A 76 19.22 17.77 -8.30
N ASP A 77 18.47 16.84 -7.71
CA ASP A 77 17.22 17.10 -6.97
C ASP A 77 17.45 17.80 -5.62
N LEU A 78 18.69 17.81 -5.13
CA LEU A 78 19.09 18.49 -3.90
C LEU A 78 19.95 19.73 -4.14
N ASP A 79 20.29 20.08 -5.39
CA ASP A 79 21.05 21.28 -5.73
C ASP A 79 20.14 22.53 -5.73
N PRO A 80 20.30 23.46 -4.76
CA PRO A 80 19.45 24.65 -4.69
C PRO A 80 19.67 25.63 -5.85
N SER A 81 20.78 25.48 -6.59
CA SER A 81 21.10 26.31 -7.75
C SER A 81 20.56 25.77 -9.08
N ALA A 82 20.03 24.55 -9.07
CA ALA A 82 19.45 23.89 -10.24
C ALA A 82 17.96 24.21 -10.47
N ALA A 83 17.33 24.99 -9.58
CA ALA A 83 15.92 25.41 -9.63
C ALA A 83 15.71 26.77 -10.33
#